data_AF-A0A7M7H0U0-F1
#
_entry.id   AF-A0A7M7H0U0-F1
#
_cell.length_a   1.000
_cell.length_b   1.000
_cell.length_c   1.000
_cell.angle_alpha   90.00
_cell.angle_beta   90.00
_cell.angle_gamma   90.00
#
_symmetry.space_group_name_H-M   'P 1'
#
loop_
_entity.id
_entity.type
_entity.pdbx_description
1 polymer ?
#
loop_
_entity_poly.entity_id
_entity_poly.type
_entity_poly.pdbx_seq_one_letter_code
_entity_poly.pdbx_strand_id
1 'polypeptide(L)'
;MRIAVEGCAHGELDIIYETIQEMEKTNGKKIDLLICCGDFQSIRNLSDLHCMAVPDKYKDMCTFYKYYSGEKIAPVLTIFIGGNHEASNYLQELPYGGWVAPNIYYLGYANVITIGGIRIAGLSGIYKSQHWMQGHHEKPPYNENTIRSVYHIRNLEIFRLKQLTGNIDIFLSHDWPSGITKYGDENILLKGKPFFKNDIENNMLGSPPCMELLEHHYPNYWFSAHLHCKFAALVPEKEGTRITKFLALDKCLPKRKFLQVIIISFKLNPIVRSLSDEIILYIQILFNWSKIFYLYIKMKLIIINIMDKLTIISGTLFLAADVFAIVSLAMPDWIITDVGGDTRLGLMWSCMTLYNRPQVCYSPDLQPEWFMALVCIFVGCILITATIILLASSHWDRNVIPYARWVGFTAMVLFCLAAVIFPMGFHIDEIGGQPYQLPNSHQVGISYILFVLALWITVISELFAGKVCLPHF
;
A
#
# COMPACT_ATOMS: atom_id res chain seq x y z
N MET A 1 0.77 -11.22 -0.36
CA MET A 1 2.21 -10.90 -0.46
C MET A 1 3.04 -12.04 0.13
N ARG A 2 4.15 -12.44 -0.52
CA ARG A 2 5.17 -13.34 0.04
C ARG A 2 6.31 -12.51 0.58
N ILE A 3 6.53 -12.61 1.89
CA ILE A 3 7.51 -11.81 2.61
C ILE A 3 8.57 -12.76 3.15
N ALA A 4 9.82 -12.52 2.81
CA ALA A 4 10.96 -13.15 3.47
C ALA A 4 11.33 -12.32 4.70
N VAL A 5 11.41 -12.96 5.86
CA VAL A 5 11.84 -12.34 7.12
C VAL A 5 13.20 -12.92 7.47
N GLU A 6 14.14 -12.04 7.80
CA GLU A 6 15.53 -12.32 8.10
C GLU A 6 15.85 -11.83 9.53
N GLY A 7 16.64 -12.61 10.27
CA GLY A 7 17.06 -12.32 11.63
C GLY A 7 18.14 -11.23 11.72
N CYS A 8 19.38 -11.65 12.02
CA CYS A 8 20.55 -10.75 12.01
C CYS A 8 21.39 -10.96 10.74
N ALA A 9 21.51 -9.93 9.91
CA ALA A 9 22.14 -10.06 8.61
C ALA A 9 23.67 -10.12 8.70
N HIS A 10 24.26 -9.37 9.63
CA HIS A 10 25.71 -9.18 9.80
C HIS A 10 26.46 -8.83 8.51
N GLY A 11 25.82 -8.06 7.62
CA GLY A 11 26.42 -7.63 6.35
C GLY A 11 26.49 -8.72 5.27
N GLU A 12 25.97 -9.93 5.52
CA GLU A 12 25.95 -11.08 4.58
C GLU A 12 24.85 -10.97 3.52
N LEU A 13 24.69 -9.78 2.93
CA LEU A 13 23.60 -9.48 1.98
C LEU A 13 23.67 -10.35 0.72
N ASP A 14 24.87 -10.63 0.22
CA ASP A 14 25.06 -11.53 -0.92
C ASP A 14 24.47 -12.92 -0.62
N ILE A 15 24.77 -13.50 0.54
CA ILE A 15 24.25 -14.81 0.95
C ILE A 15 22.73 -14.78 1.11
N ILE A 16 22.18 -13.72 1.71
CA ILE A 16 20.74 -13.57 1.90
C ILE A 16 20.01 -13.50 0.55
N TYR A 17 20.50 -12.66 -0.37
CA TYR A 17 19.89 -12.50 -1.68
C TYR A 17 20.05 -13.75 -2.55
N GLU A 18 21.21 -14.40 -2.54
CA GLU A 18 21.44 -15.67 -3.24
C GLU A 18 20.49 -16.76 -2.70
N THR A 19 20.29 -16.83 -1.38
CA THR A 19 19.34 -17.75 -0.76
C THR A 19 17.92 -17.50 -1.25
N ILE A 20 17.49 -16.23 -1.28
CA ILE A 20 16.16 -15.86 -1.80
C ILE A 20 16.02 -16.26 -3.27
N GLN A 21 16.99 -15.93 -4.11
CA GLN A 21 16.96 -16.27 -5.53
C GLN A 21 16.90 -17.80 -5.75
N GLU A 22 17.62 -18.58 -4.96
CA GLU A 22 17.57 -20.04 -5.04
C GLU A 22 16.21 -20.61 -4.61
N MET A 23 15.60 -20.03 -3.56
CA MET A 23 14.23 -20.36 -3.16
C MET A 23 13.21 -20.02 -4.24
N GLU A 24 13.36 -18.87 -4.91
CA GLU A 24 12.49 -18.47 -6.01
C GLU A 24 12.61 -19.42 -7.21
N LYS A 25 13.83 -19.82 -7.57
CA LYS A 25 14.09 -20.81 -8.64
C LYS A 25 13.48 -22.15 -8.31
N THR A 26 13.71 -22.66 -7.10
CA THR A 26 13.23 -23.98 -6.67
C THR A 26 11.71 -24.05 -6.59
N ASN A 27 11.07 -23.00 -6.06
CA ASN A 27 9.63 -23.00 -5.80
C ASN A 27 8.78 -22.38 -6.92
N GLY A 28 9.41 -21.78 -7.94
CA GLY A 28 8.73 -21.05 -9.02
C GLY A 28 7.91 -19.85 -8.53
N LYS A 29 8.27 -19.29 -7.37
CA LYS A 29 7.47 -18.30 -6.65
C LYS A 29 8.35 -17.13 -6.23
N LYS A 30 8.03 -15.93 -6.72
CA LYS A 30 8.70 -14.68 -6.34
C LYS A 30 8.43 -14.27 -4.90
N ILE A 31 9.44 -13.68 -4.27
CA ILE A 31 9.37 -12.96 -3.00
C ILE A 31 9.14 -11.49 -3.31
N ASP A 32 8.13 -10.90 -2.66
CA ASP A 32 7.71 -9.52 -2.93
C ASP A 32 8.48 -8.51 -2.05
N LEU A 33 8.91 -8.95 -0.86
CA LEU A 33 9.54 -8.11 0.16
C LEU A 33 10.51 -8.94 1.02
N LEU A 34 11.67 -8.38 1.31
CA LEU A 34 12.59 -8.84 2.36
C LEU A 34 12.51 -7.88 3.56
N ILE A 35 12.37 -8.43 4.76
CA ILE A 35 12.41 -7.71 6.03
C ILE A 35 13.61 -8.22 6.84
N CYS A 36 14.55 -7.34 7.16
CA CYS A 36 15.67 -7.64 8.06
C CYS A 36 15.43 -7.05 9.45
N CYS A 37 15.50 -7.90 10.48
CA CYS A 37 15.22 -7.52 11.87
C CYS A 37 16.40 -6.89 12.61
N GLY A 38 17.47 -6.52 11.91
CA GLY A 38 18.58 -5.70 12.40
C GLY A 38 19.93 -6.37 12.31
N ASP A 39 20.93 -5.73 12.93
CA ASP A 39 22.34 -6.01 12.66
C ASP A 39 22.61 -6.08 11.14
N PHE A 40 22.06 -5.11 10.41
CA PHE A 40 22.10 -5.07 8.96
C PHE A 40 23.51 -4.77 8.44
N GLN A 41 24.25 -3.94 9.18
CA GLN A 41 25.62 -3.52 8.88
C GLN A 41 25.72 -2.79 7.53
N SER A 42 25.03 -1.65 7.40
CA SER A 42 25.05 -0.76 6.22
C SER A 42 26.37 0.02 6.06
N ILE A 43 27.52 -0.67 6.10
CA ILE A 43 28.87 -0.08 6.08
C ILE A 43 29.24 0.36 4.66
N ARG A 44 29.38 1.67 4.41
CA ARG A 44 29.75 2.21 3.07
C ARG A 44 31.26 2.23 2.85
N ASN A 45 32.02 2.46 3.92
CA ASN A 45 33.46 2.63 3.90
C ASN A 45 34.09 2.33 5.28
N LEU A 46 35.42 2.42 5.39
CA LEU A 46 36.15 2.14 6.62
C LEU A 46 35.79 3.11 7.77
N SER A 47 35.42 4.36 7.49
CA SER A 47 34.99 5.31 8.53
C SER A 47 33.69 4.86 9.19
N ASP A 48 32.73 4.34 8.42
CA ASP A 48 31.53 3.73 8.97
C ASP A 48 31.87 2.46 9.78
N LEU A 49 32.82 1.64 9.29
CA LEU A 49 33.26 0.43 9.98
C LEU A 49 33.83 0.72 11.37
N HIS A 50 34.58 1.82 11.51
CA HIS A 50 35.10 2.27 12.80
C HIS A 50 34.00 2.72 13.77
N CYS A 51 32.83 3.11 13.27
CA CYS A 51 31.67 3.51 14.08
C CYS A 51 30.81 2.33 14.56
N MET A 52 31.11 1.10 14.12
CA MET A 52 30.40 -0.10 14.54
C MET A 52 30.90 -0.61 15.89
N ALA A 53 29.99 -0.89 16.81
CA ALA A 53 30.28 -1.36 18.17
C ALA A 53 30.65 -2.86 18.22
N VAL A 54 31.77 -3.21 17.59
CA VAL A 54 32.30 -4.57 17.51
C VAL A 54 33.80 -4.52 17.85
N PRO A 55 34.36 -5.51 18.58
CA PRO A 55 35.82 -5.59 18.78
C PRO A 55 36.56 -5.60 17.44
N ASP A 56 37.66 -4.85 17.30
CA ASP A 56 38.31 -4.61 16.00
C ASP A 56 38.68 -5.89 15.24
N LYS A 57 39.07 -6.96 15.95
CA LYS A 57 39.37 -8.28 15.35
C LYS A 57 38.20 -8.98 14.64
N TYR A 58 36.97 -8.52 14.86
CA TYR A 58 35.76 -9.06 14.26
C TYR A 58 35.07 -8.08 13.30
N LYS A 59 35.65 -6.89 13.08
CA LYS A 59 35.13 -5.93 12.11
C LYS A 59 35.42 -6.42 10.70
N ASP A 60 34.39 -6.45 9.86
CA ASP A 60 34.47 -6.77 8.45
C ASP A 60 33.58 -5.80 7.66
N MET A 61 34.05 -5.37 6.49
CA MET A 61 33.29 -4.53 5.56
C MET A 61 32.11 -5.28 4.94
N CYS A 62 32.16 -6.61 4.89
CA CYS A 62 31.19 -7.49 4.26
C CYS A 62 30.83 -7.00 2.84
N THR A 63 29.53 -6.84 2.52
CA THR A 63 29.08 -6.64 1.14
C THR A 63 28.23 -5.39 0.88
N PHE A 64 27.77 -4.67 1.90
CA PHE A 64 26.85 -3.53 1.71
C PHE A 64 27.42 -2.42 0.82
N TYR A 65 28.72 -2.11 0.93
CA TYR A 65 29.35 -1.06 0.14
C TYR A 65 29.16 -1.24 -1.38
N LYS A 66 29.01 -2.49 -1.86
CA LYS A 66 28.74 -2.81 -3.28
C LYS A 66 27.34 -2.38 -3.71
N TYR A 67 26.37 -2.49 -2.81
CA TYR A 67 25.00 -2.03 -3.04
C TYR A 67 24.91 -0.50 -2.96
N TYR A 68 25.65 0.10 -2.03
CA TYR A 68 25.75 1.55 -1.90
C TYR A 68 26.41 2.21 -3.13
N SER A 69 27.50 1.63 -3.64
CA SER A 69 28.22 2.16 -4.81
C SER A 69 27.50 1.95 -6.14
N GLY A 70 26.47 1.08 -6.17
CA GLY A 70 25.77 0.67 -7.39
C GLY A 70 26.44 -0.45 -8.18
N GLU A 71 27.52 -1.06 -7.65
CA GLU A 71 28.10 -2.29 -8.22
C GLU A 71 27.07 -3.43 -8.23
N LYS A 72 26.19 -3.47 -7.22
CA LYS A 72 25.06 -4.39 -7.11
C LYS A 72 23.77 -3.63 -6.83
N ILE A 73 22.64 -4.24 -7.22
CA ILE A 73 21.29 -3.77 -6.90
C ILE A 73 20.58 -4.88 -6.14
N ALA A 74 19.91 -4.53 -5.04
CA ALA A 74 19.13 -5.53 -4.30
C ALA A 74 18.01 -6.10 -5.19
N PRO A 75 17.93 -7.44 -5.36
CA PRO A 75 17.02 -8.08 -6.31
C PRO A 75 15.56 -8.08 -5.87
N VAL A 76 15.30 -7.77 -4.60
CA VAL A 76 13.98 -7.65 -3.98
C VAL A 76 13.96 -6.35 -3.16
N LEU A 77 12.78 -5.75 -2.99
CA LEU A 77 12.63 -4.64 -2.05
C LEU A 77 13.01 -5.14 -0.65
N THR A 78 14.00 -4.49 -0.04
CA THR A 78 14.51 -4.83 1.29
C THR A 78 14.22 -3.68 2.23
N ILE A 79 13.56 -3.98 3.33
CA ILE A 79 13.40 -3.05 4.44
C ILE A 79 14.11 -3.58 5.68
N PHE A 80 14.64 -2.69 6.51
CA PHE A 80 15.30 -3.09 7.74
C PHE A 80 15.17 -2.07 8.86
N ILE A 81 15.29 -2.57 10.09
CA ILE A 81 15.50 -1.77 11.31
C ILE A 81 16.96 -1.93 11.75
N GLY A 82 17.48 -1.02 12.58
CA GLY A 82 18.83 -1.12 13.12
C GLY A 82 18.90 -2.09 14.31
N GLY A 83 20.02 -2.80 14.45
CA GLY A 83 20.37 -3.57 15.64
C GLY A 83 21.42 -2.87 16.51
N ASN A 84 22.35 -3.63 17.06
CA ASN A 84 23.48 -3.13 17.86
C ASN A 84 24.83 -3.17 17.12
N HIS A 85 24.92 -3.91 16.00
CA HIS A 85 26.07 -3.91 15.11
C HIS A 85 25.72 -3.20 13.82
N GLU A 86 25.88 -1.88 13.82
CA GLU A 86 25.49 -1.04 12.69
C GLU A 86 26.55 0.00 12.33
N ALA A 87 26.45 0.54 11.13
CA ALA A 87 27.05 1.81 10.75
C ALA A 87 26.30 2.95 11.46
N SER A 88 26.46 3.07 12.78
CA SER A 88 25.62 3.94 13.62
C SER A 88 25.67 5.41 13.20
N ASN A 89 26.82 5.89 12.73
CA ASN A 89 26.98 7.23 12.18
C ASN A 89 26.11 7.45 10.95
N TYR A 90 26.04 6.46 10.06
CA TYR A 90 25.24 6.54 8.85
C TYR A 90 23.74 6.43 9.17
N LEU A 91 23.34 5.46 9.99
CA LEU A 91 21.92 5.32 10.38
C LEU A 91 21.41 6.53 11.18
N GLN A 92 22.28 7.21 11.91
CA GLN A 92 21.95 8.45 12.62
C GLN A 92 21.64 9.63 11.68
N GLU A 93 22.13 9.63 10.43
CA GLU A 93 21.74 10.62 9.42
C GLU A 93 20.28 10.44 8.95
N LEU A 94 19.69 9.26 9.21
CA LEU A 94 18.36 8.86 8.74
C LEU A 94 17.40 8.49 9.89
N PRO A 95 17.20 9.37 10.90
CA PRO A 95 16.40 9.03 12.08
C PRO A 95 14.92 8.77 11.77
N TYR A 96 14.42 9.34 10.67
CA TYR A 96 13.05 9.17 10.17
C TYR A 96 12.94 8.15 9.02
N GLY A 97 14.00 7.38 8.79
CA GLY A 97 14.10 6.42 7.69
C GLY A 97 14.56 7.03 6.38
N GLY A 98 14.95 6.17 5.44
CA GLY A 98 15.45 6.59 4.14
C GLY A 98 16.03 5.46 3.32
N TRP A 99 16.17 5.70 2.02
CA TRP A 99 16.85 4.80 1.10
C TRP A 99 18.34 4.83 1.36
N VAL A 100 18.91 3.68 1.75
CA VAL A 100 20.36 3.56 1.98
C VAL A 100 21.10 3.07 0.74
N ALA A 101 20.38 2.42 -0.18
CA ALA A 101 20.82 1.98 -1.49
C ALA A 101 19.59 1.72 -2.38
N PRO A 102 19.73 1.58 -3.71
CA PRO A 102 18.61 1.17 -4.56
C PRO A 102 17.96 -0.12 -4.05
N ASN A 103 16.63 -0.10 -3.88
CA ASN A 103 15.81 -1.18 -3.31
C ASN A 103 16.06 -1.52 -1.82
N ILE A 104 16.85 -0.73 -1.07
CA ILE A 104 17.09 -0.97 0.36
C ILE A 104 16.66 0.26 1.17
N TYR A 105 15.66 0.10 2.04
CA TYR A 105 15.08 1.16 2.84
C TYR A 105 15.25 0.91 4.35
N TYR A 106 15.88 1.84 5.05
CA TYR A 106 15.97 1.85 6.50
C TYR A 106 14.72 2.49 7.10
N LEU A 107 14.11 1.87 8.11
CA LEU A 107 12.91 2.40 8.75
C LEU A 107 13.17 3.64 9.62
N GLY A 108 14.41 3.89 10.04
CA GLY A 108 14.70 4.94 11.04
C GLY A 108 14.63 4.40 12.47
N TYR A 109 14.67 5.29 13.45
CA TYR A 109 14.63 4.89 14.87
C TYR A 109 13.29 4.27 15.25
N ALA A 110 12.20 4.89 14.81
CA ALA A 110 10.86 4.34 14.92
C ALA A 110 9.97 4.91 13.82
N ASN A 111 9.29 4.03 13.08
CA ASN A 111 8.48 4.44 11.94
C ASN A 111 7.41 3.39 11.59
N VAL A 112 6.44 3.79 10.78
CA VAL A 112 5.44 2.92 10.19
C VAL A 112 5.34 3.21 8.69
N ILE A 113 5.35 2.16 7.88
CA ILE A 113 5.21 2.25 6.43
C ILE A 113 4.12 1.28 5.95
N THR A 114 3.55 1.55 4.77
CA THR A 114 2.56 0.66 4.15
C THR A 114 3.12 0.12 2.84
N ILE A 115 3.20 -1.21 2.72
CA ILE A 115 3.67 -1.88 1.50
C ILE A 115 2.57 -2.82 1.02
N GLY A 116 1.97 -2.50 -0.15
CA GLY A 116 0.85 -3.26 -0.70
C GLY A 116 -0.33 -3.42 0.27
N GLY A 117 -0.66 -2.37 1.03
CA GLY A 117 -1.75 -2.41 2.02
C GLY A 117 -1.41 -3.14 3.34
N ILE A 118 -0.17 -3.62 3.53
CA ILE A 118 0.29 -4.18 4.81
C ILE A 118 0.98 -3.07 5.59
N ARG A 119 0.51 -2.79 6.80
CA ARG A 119 1.06 -1.75 7.67
C ARG A 119 2.15 -2.32 8.57
N ILE A 120 3.38 -1.88 8.36
CA ILE A 120 4.60 -2.40 8.99
C ILE A 120 5.21 -1.33 9.87
N ALA A 121 5.19 -1.54 11.19
CA ALA A 121 5.87 -0.70 12.16
C ALA A 121 7.23 -1.28 12.53
N GLY A 122 8.20 -0.43 12.82
CA GLY A 122 9.54 -0.87 13.23
C GLY A 122 10.13 0.01 14.32
N LEU A 123 10.88 -0.64 15.21
CA LEU A 123 11.66 -0.02 16.28
C LEU A 123 13.11 -0.52 16.18
N SER A 124 14.04 0.40 15.92
CA SER A 124 15.46 0.11 15.82
C SER A 124 16.15 0.14 17.18
N GLY A 125 17.19 -0.67 17.34
CA GLY A 125 18.07 -0.69 18.49
C GLY A 125 17.74 -1.73 19.56
N ILE A 126 18.48 -1.67 20.66
CA ILE A 126 18.29 -2.53 21.84
C ILE A 126 18.02 -1.72 23.10
N TYR A 127 17.39 -2.33 24.10
CA TYR A 127 17.02 -1.60 25.30
C TYR A 127 18.17 -1.52 26.32
N LYS A 128 18.38 -0.31 26.87
CA LYS A 128 19.22 -0.11 28.05
C LYS A 128 18.62 0.95 28.97
N SER A 129 18.27 0.54 30.18
CA SER A 129 17.60 1.40 31.18
C SER A 129 18.31 2.73 31.44
N GLN A 130 19.65 2.72 31.43
CA GLN A 130 20.47 3.91 31.70
C GLN A 130 20.28 5.03 30.66
N HIS A 131 19.98 4.69 29.39
CA HIS A 131 19.82 5.67 28.31
C HIS A 131 18.36 5.94 27.97
N TRP A 132 17.42 5.13 28.47
CA TRP A 132 16.01 5.16 28.14
C TRP A 132 15.35 6.55 28.23
N MET A 133 15.62 7.30 29.30
CA MET A 133 15.04 8.65 29.52
C MET A 133 15.86 9.79 28.91
N GLN A 134 16.93 9.48 28.16
CA GLN A 134 17.81 10.48 27.57
C GLN A 134 17.36 10.88 26.16
N GLY A 135 17.89 11.98 25.64
CA GLY A 135 17.83 12.29 24.21
C GLY A 135 18.96 11.61 23.42
N HIS A 136 18.84 11.62 22.09
CA HIS A 136 19.96 11.31 21.19
C HIS A 136 20.88 12.53 21.09
N HIS A 137 22.12 12.38 21.56
CA HIS A 137 23.13 13.44 21.65
C HIS A 137 24.51 13.00 21.16
N GLU A 138 24.63 11.72 20.82
CA GLU A 138 25.83 11.08 20.30
C GLU A 138 26.21 11.71 18.96
N LYS A 139 27.51 11.85 18.71
CA LYS A 139 28.03 12.29 17.41
C LYS A 139 29.43 11.72 17.17
N PRO A 140 29.81 11.43 15.91
CA PRO A 140 31.18 11.06 15.58
C PRO A 140 32.18 12.20 15.89
N PRO A 141 33.44 11.89 16.25
CA PRO A 141 33.94 10.55 16.56
C PRO A 141 33.34 10.03 17.88
N TYR A 142 32.88 8.77 17.88
CA TYR A 142 32.34 8.15 19.08
C TYR A 142 33.45 7.76 20.05
N ASN A 143 33.14 7.82 21.34
CA ASN A 143 33.94 7.20 22.39
C ASN A 143 33.34 5.84 22.78
N GLU A 144 33.96 5.13 23.72
CA GLU A 144 33.51 3.80 24.14
C GLU A 144 32.07 3.77 24.67
N ASN A 145 31.58 4.87 25.23
CA ASN A 145 30.20 4.97 25.72
C ASN A 145 29.24 5.34 24.58
N THR A 146 29.57 6.37 23.80
CA THR A 146 28.67 6.90 22.76
C THR A 146 28.52 5.96 21.56
N ILE A 147 29.53 5.13 21.28
CA ILE A 147 29.43 4.09 20.25
C ILE A 147 28.38 3.03 20.61
N ARG A 148 28.08 2.86 21.92
CA ARG A 148 27.06 1.94 22.41
C ARG A 148 25.71 2.64 22.61
N SER A 149 25.72 3.85 23.15
CA SER A 149 24.49 4.56 23.47
C SER A 149 23.69 4.96 22.22
N VAL A 150 24.36 5.17 21.08
CA VAL A 150 23.76 5.60 19.81
C VAL A 150 22.68 4.65 19.28
N TYR A 151 22.80 3.34 19.52
CA TYR A 151 21.80 2.35 19.07
C TYR A 151 20.87 1.89 20.20
N HIS A 152 20.95 2.48 21.40
CA HIS A 152 20.00 2.17 22.46
C HIS A 152 18.65 2.86 22.20
N ILE A 153 17.55 2.18 22.51
CA ILE A 153 16.19 2.74 22.37
C ILE A 153 15.99 3.90 23.39
N ARG A 154 15.29 4.98 23.00
CA ARG A 154 14.82 6.04 23.92
C ARG A 154 13.30 5.97 24.10
N ASN A 155 12.81 6.63 25.15
CA ASN A 155 11.38 6.70 25.43
C ASN A 155 10.59 7.42 24.33
N LEU A 156 11.25 8.29 23.56
CA LEU A 156 10.65 9.12 22.55
C LEU A 156 10.08 8.28 21.40
N GLU A 157 10.85 7.28 20.94
CA GLU A 157 10.42 6.34 19.91
C GLU A 157 9.18 5.56 20.35
N ILE A 158 9.15 5.12 21.61
CA ILE A 158 8.03 4.34 22.17
C ILE A 158 6.79 5.22 22.32
N PHE A 159 6.95 6.45 22.81
CA PHE A 159 5.87 7.42 22.89
C PHE A 159 5.23 7.64 21.52
N ARG A 160 6.04 7.87 20.47
CA ARG A 160 5.58 8.06 19.08
C ARG A 160 4.83 6.84 18.56
N LEU A 161 5.39 5.64 18.74
CA LEU A 161 4.76 4.40 18.28
C LEU A 161 3.43 4.12 18.99
N LYS A 162 3.28 4.48 20.27
CA LYS A 162 2.00 4.39 20.99
C LYS A 162 0.92 5.36 20.48
N GLN A 163 1.29 6.40 19.73
CA GLN A 163 0.28 7.31 19.16
C GLN A 163 -0.32 6.77 17.85
N LEU A 164 0.18 5.65 17.31
CA LEU A 164 -0.33 5.08 16.08
C LEU A 164 -1.77 4.60 16.28
N THR A 165 -2.69 5.10 15.45
CA THR A 165 -4.08 4.65 15.38
C THR A 165 -4.23 3.58 14.29
N GLY A 166 -5.31 2.80 14.33
CA GLY A 166 -5.57 1.73 13.35
C GLY A 166 -4.71 0.48 13.56
N ASN A 167 -5.03 -0.59 12.83
CA ASN A 167 -4.35 -1.86 13.01
C ASN A 167 -2.93 -1.85 12.41
N ILE A 168 -2.01 -2.53 13.09
CA ILE A 168 -0.65 -2.81 12.62
C ILE A 168 -0.59 -4.29 12.25
N ASP A 169 -0.14 -4.60 11.03
CA ASP A 169 -0.06 -5.99 10.58
C ASP A 169 1.23 -6.66 11.03
N ILE A 170 2.34 -5.95 10.89
CA ILE A 170 3.68 -6.44 11.24
C ILE A 170 4.35 -5.41 12.12
N PHE A 171 4.93 -5.87 13.23
CA PHE A 171 5.80 -5.05 14.06
C PHE A 171 7.21 -5.66 14.12
N LEU A 172 8.23 -4.83 13.97
CA LEU A 172 9.63 -5.21 13.97
C LEU A 172 10.35 -4.64 15.19
N SER A 173 11.13 -5.46 15.87
CA SER A 173 12.10 -5.00 16.88
C SER A 173 13.35 -5.86 16.81
N HIS A 174 14.55 -5.30 17.02
CA HIS A 174 15.74 -6.12 17.00
C HIS A 174 15.79 -7.04 18.23
N ASP A 175 15.67 -6.44 19.41
CA ASP A 175 15.56 -7.15 20.68
C ASP A 175 14.16 -7.77 20.85
N TRP A 176 14.07 -8.83 21.65
CA TRP A 176 12.80 -9.53 21.88
C TRP A 176 11.93 -8.77 22.90
N PRO A 177 10.59 -8.84 22.82
CA PRO A 177 9.73 -8.40 23.92
C PRO A 177 10.07 -9.16 25.21
N SER A 178 10.26 -8.45 26.33
CA SER A 178 10.62 -9.10 27.60
C SER A 178 9.55 -10.08 28.06
N GLY A 179 9.94 -11.30 28.45
CA GLY A 179 9.01 -12.33 28.91
C GLY A 179 8.26 -13.08 27.81
N ILE A 180 8.58 -12.83 26.53
CA ILE A 180 7.96 -13.52 25.38
C ILE A 180 8.12 -15.04 25.42
N THR A 181 9.16 -15.54 26.13
CA THR A 181 9.44 -16.97 26.27
C THR A 181 8.29 -17.75 26.91
N LYS A 182 7.51 -17.09 27.78
CA LYS A 182 6.34 -17.66 28.47
C LYS A 182 5.18 -18.00 27.52
N TYR A 183 5.21 -17.47 26.30
CA TYR A 183 4.19 -17.66 25.27
C TYR A 183 4.60 -18.68 24.20
N GLY A 184 5.73 -19.36 24.37
CA GLY A 184 6.24 -20.40 23.49
C GLY A 184 6.85 -21.57 24.27
N ASP A 185 7.63 -22.42 23.60
CA ASP A 185 8.28 -23.56 24.24
C ASP A 185 9.62 -23.16 24.88
N GLU A 186 9.55 -22.61 26.09
CA GLU A 186 10.71 -22.21 26.88
C GLU A 186 11.66 -23.38 27.17
N ASN A 187 11.13 -24.60 27.33
CA ASN A 187 11.95 -25.79 27.59
C ASN A 187 12.85 -26.12 26.39
N ILE A 188 12.33 -26.04 25.17
CA ILE A 188 13.12 -26.22 23.95
C ILE A 188 14.16 -25.09 23.81
N LEU A 189 13.78 -23.85 24.12
CA LEU A 189 14.71 -22.72 24.09
C LEU A 189 15.89 -22.95 25.04
N LEU A 190 15.62 -23.32 26.30
CA LEU A 190 16.63 -23.56 27.33
C LEU A 190 17.50 -24.78 27.04
N LYS A 191 17.00 -25.78 26.31
CA LYS A 191 17.86 -26.88 25.81
C LYS A 191 18.92 -26.37 24.82
N GLY A 192 18.56 -25.43 23.95
CA GLY A 192 19.49 -24.83 22.98
C GLY A 192 20.36 -23.71 23.55
N LYS A 193 19.84 -22.98 24.56
CA LYS A 193 20.46 -21.80 25.17
C LYS A 193 20.33 -21.85 26.71
N PRO A 194 21.01 -22.78 27.40
CA PRO A 194 20.85 -22.95 28.86
C PRO A 194 21.18 -21.70 29.68
N PHE A 195 22.06 -20.84 29.17
CA PHE A 195 22.48 -19.61 29.82
C PHE A 195 21.38 -18.54 29.90
N PHE A 196 20.30 -18.66 29.13
CA PHE A 196 19.14 -17.76 29.26
C PHE A 196 18.31 -18.02 30.51
N LYS A 197 18.51 -19.15 31.21
CA LYS A 197 17.68 -19.54 32.36
C LYS A 197 17.60 -18.44 33.41
N ASN A 198 18.74 -17.92 33.84
CA ASN A 198 18.79 -16.88 34.87
C ASN A 198 18.16 -15.57 34.40
N ASP A 199 18.36 -15.18 33.14
CA ASP A 199 17.79 -13.94 32.59
C ASP A 199 16.27 -14.05 32.41
N ILE A 200 15.76 -15.24 32.07
CA ILE A 200 14.32 -15.51 31.98
C ILE A 200 13.68 -15.48 33.37
N GLU A 201 14.26 -16.19 34.35
CA GLU A 201 13.76 -16.25 35.73
C GLU A 201 13.68 -14.87 36.38
N ASN A 202 14.65 -13.99 36.09
CA ASN A 202 14.69 -12.62 36.59
C ASN A 202 13.99 -11.59 35.67
N ASN A 203 13.33 -12.03 34.59
CA ASN A 203 12.68 -11.17 33.60
C ASN A 203 13.59 -10.07 33.00
N MET A 204 14.86 -10.42 32.79
CA MET A 204 15.91 -9.57 32.20
C MET A 204 16.17 -9.88 30.72
N LEU A 205 15.66 -11.00 30.20
CA LEU A 205 15.79 -11.33 28.78
C LEU A 205 14.83 -10.49 27.93
N GLY A 206 15.39 -9.69 27.04
CA GLY A 206 14.66 -8.84 26.10
C GLY A 206 14.36 -7.44 26.62
N SER A 207 13.44 -6.78 25.93
CA SER A 207 13.13 -5.36 26.02
C SER A 207 11.73 -5.14 26.62
N PRO A 208 11.63 -4.60 27.84
CA PRO A 208 10.37 -4.14 28.43
C PRO A 208 9.56 -3.19 27.54
N PRO A 209 10.14 -2.17 26.88
CA PRO A 209 9.35 -1.31 26.01
C PRO A 209 8.81 -2.02 24.76
N CYS A 210 9.49 -3.07 24.28
CA CYS A 210 8.95 -3.90 23.18
C CYS A 210 7.71 -4.68 23.64
N MET A 211 7.69 -5.21 24.87
CA MET A 211 6.50 -5.87 25.40
C MET A 211 5.36 -4.87 25.62
N GLU A 212 5.66 -3.66 26.11
CA GLU A 212 4.67 -2.59 26.22
C GLU A 212 4.02 -2.27 24.86
N LEU A 213 4.81 -2.14 23.79
CA LEU A 213 4.28 -1.90 22.44
C LEU A 213 3.49 -3.09 21.90
N LEU A 214 3.93 -4.32 22.17
CA LEU A 214 3.22 -5.53 21.77
C LEU A 214 1.83 -5.58 22.42
N GLU A 215 1.74 -5.35 23.73
CA GLU A 215 0.48 -5.33 24.47
C GLU A 215 -0.38 -4.09 24.17
N HIS A 216 0.21 -3.02 23.64
CA HIS A 216 -0.54 -1.83 23.24
C HIS A 216 -1.20 -2.02 21.88
N HIS A 217 -0.48 -2.59 20.91
CA HIS A 217 -0.94 -2.68 19.51
C HIS A 217 -1.54 -4.03 19.13
N TYR A 218 -1.09 -5.13 19.75
CA TYR A 218 -1.38 -6.52 19.36
C TYR A 218 -1.37 -6.73 17.84
N PRO A 219 -0.21 -6.55 17.18
CA PRO A 219 -0.10 -6.73 15.74
C PRO A 219 -0.36 -8.19 15.35
N ASN A 220 -0.68 -8.45 14.07
CA ASN A 220 -0.88 -9.82 13.60
C ASN A 220 0.44 -10.64 13.69
N TYR A 221 1.57 -9.99 13.40
CA TYR A 221 2.90 -10.55 13.48
C TYR A 221 3.86 -9.63 14.23
N TRP A 222 4.75 -10.23 15.02
CA TRP A 222 5.89 -9.56 15.62
C TRP A 222 7.18 -10.31 15.24
N PHE A 223 8.14 -9.63 14.63
CA PHE A 223 9.42 -10.22 14.22
C PHE A 223 10.60 -9.62 14.98
N SER A 224 11.48 -10.50 15.47
CA SER A 224 12.70 -10.10 16.19
C SER A 224 13.94 -10.93 15.84
N ALA A 225 15.10 -10.47 16.30
CA ALA A 225 16.40 -11.09 16.05
C ALA A 225 17.26 -11.12 17.31
N HIS A 226 18.52 -10.66 17.24
CA HIS A 226 19.46 -10.46 18.35
C HIS A 226 19.97 -11.71 19.08
N LEU A 227 19.08 -12.57 19.58
CA LEU A 227 19.42 -13.70 20.46
C LEU A 227 20.00 -14.94 19.73
N HIS A 228 20.15 -14.86 18.40
CA HIS A 228 20.75 -15.89 17.55
C HIS A 228 20.15 -17.28 17.79
N CYS A 229 18.82 -17.35 17.73
CA CYS A 229 18.06 -18.59 17.71
C CYS A 229 16.67 -18.36 17.14
N LYS A 230 16.11 -19.40 16.54
CA LYS A 230 14.71 -19.40 16.11
C LYS A 230 13.81 -19.71 17.31
N PHE A 231 12.81 -18.86 17.54
CA PHE A 231 11.79 -19.07 18.56
C PHE A 231 10.45 -18.54 18.05
N ALA A 232 9.37 -19.23 18.39
CA ALA A 232 8.02 -18.84 18.00
C ALA A 232 7.12 -18.88 19.23
N ALA A 233 6.22 -17.91 19.32
CA ALA A 233 5.28 -17.77 20.42
C ALA A 233 3.95 -17.18 19.94
N LEU A 234 2.89 -17.44 20.70
CA LEU A 234 1.56 -16.91 20.46
C LEU A 234 1.12 -16.08 21.66
N VAL A 235 0.98 -14.77 21.47
CA VAL A 235 0.58 -13.86 22.55
C VAL A 235 -0.90 -13.51 22.38
N PRO A 236 -1.80 -14.04 23.23
CA PRO A 236 -3.20 -13.66 23.21
C PRO A 236 -3.38 -12.26 23.79
N GLU A 237 -4.31 -11.50 23.20
CA GLU A 237 -4.78 -10.25 23.76
C GLU A 237 -5.49 -10.48 25.10
N LYS A 238 -5.12 -9.73 26.16
CA LYS A 238 -5.56 -9.97 27.54
C LYS A 238 -7.09 -10.06 27.71
N GLU A 239 -7.84 -9.28 26.93
CA GLU A 239 -9.31 -9.21 26.99
C GLU A 239 -9.95 -9.25 25.58
N GLY A 240 -9.21 -9.78 24.60
CA GLY A 240 -9.62 -9.74 23.20
C GLY A 240 -9.48 -11.09 22.50
N THR A 241 -9.81 -11.10 21.21
CA THR A 241 -9.74 -12.30 20.37
C THR A 241 -8.49 -12.32 19.48
N ARG A 242 -7.69 -11.25 19.50
CA ARG A 242 -6.47 -11.16 18.69
C ARG A 242 -5.36 -12.00 19.29
N ILE A 243 -4.53 -12.55 18.40
CA ILE A 243 -3.35 -13.31 18.76
C ILE A 243 -2.19 -12.79 17.92
N THR A 244 -1.17 -12.28 18.58
CA THR A 244 0.08 -11.89 17.94
C THR A 244 0.96 -13.11 17.73
N LYS A 245 1.37 -13.34 16.48
CA LYS A 245 2.31 -14.40 16.12
C LYS A 245 3.72 -13.85 16.21
N PHE A 246 4.43 -14.20 17.28
CA PHE A 246 5.82 -13.84 17.46
C PHE A 246 6.73 -14.84 16.76
N LEU A 247 7.73 -14.34 16.03
CA LEU A 247 8.79 -15.15 15.46
C LEU A 247 10.12 -14.40 15.58
N ALA A 248 11.08 -15.05 16.22
CA ALA A 248 12.48 -14.66 16.19
C ALA A 248 13.29 -15.59 15.30
N LEU A 249 14.32 -15.05 14.64
CA LEU A 249 15.20 -15.78 13.73
C LEU A 249 16.67 -15.68 14.14
N ASP A 250 17.46 -16.64 13.67
CA ASP A 250 18.89 -16.70 13.92
C ASP A 250 19.66 -15.77 12.97
N LYS A 251 20.99 -15.67 13.13
CA LYS A 251 21.86 -14.92 12.23
C LYS A 251 22.21 -15.69 10.95
N CYS A 252 22.51 -14.96 9.88
CA CYS A 252 22.90 -15.51 8.58
C CYS A 252 24.22 -16.32 8.66
N LEU A 253 24.11 -17.60 8.99
CA LEU A 253 25.23 -18.54 9.05
C LEU A 253 24.82 -19.91 8.52
N PRO A 254 25.78 -20.73 8.03
CA PRO A 254 25.50 -22.07 7.55
C PRO A 254 24.72 -22.91 8.57
N LYS A 255 23.69 -23.62 8.09
CA LYS A 255 22.82 -24.51 8.87
C LYS A 255 22.00 -23.82 9.98
N ARG A 256 21.98 -22.48 10.03
CA ARG A 256 21.12 -21.71 10.93
C ARG A 256 19.77 -21.40 10.29
N LYS A 257 18.76 -21.17 11.13
CA LYS A 257 17.39 -20.83 10.71
C LYS A 257 17.23 -19.31 10.70
N PHE A 258 17.93 -18.65 9.78
CA PHE A 258 18.02 -17.19 9.73
C PHE A 258 16.96 -16.52 8.84
N LEU A 259 16.35 -17.28 7.94
CA LEU A 259 15.36 -16.79 6.98
C LEU A 259 14.07 -17.61 7.09
N GLN A 260 12.91 -16.94 7.04
CA GLN A 260 11.61 -17.60 6.93
C GLN A 260 10.69 -16.81 5.99
N VAL A 261 10.05 -17.53 5.06
CA VAL A 261 9.03 -16.94 4.18
C VAL A 261 7.65 -17.12 4.79
N ILE A 262 6.89 -16.03 4.83
CA ILE A 262 5.49 -16.00 5.26
C ILE A 262 4.61 -15.52 4.11
N ILE A 263 3.35 -15.94 4.13
CA ILE A 263 2.33 -15.50 3.19
C ILE A 263 1.30 -14.71 3.99
N ILE A 264 1.15 -13.44 3.65
CA ILE A 264 0.12 -12.58 4.22
C ILE A 264 -0.91 -12.28 3.13
N SER A 265 -2.15 -12.66 3.41
CA SER A 265 -3.31 -12.43 2.55
C SER A 265 -3.82 -11.01 2.75
N PHE A 266 -4.12 -10.32 1.65
CA PHE A 266 -4.81 -9.05 1.69
C PHE A 266 -6.26 -9.28 2.12
N LYS A 267 -6.78 -8.49 3.07
CA LYS A 267 -8.23 -8.33 3.23
C LYS A 267 -8.67 -7.31 2.19
N LEU A 268 -8.91 -7.74 0.94
CA LEU A 268 -9.73 -6.93 0.04
C LEU A 268 -11.16 -6.98 0.56
N ASN A 269 -11.80 -5.81 0.66
CA ASN A 269 -13.19 -5.69 1.03
C ASN A 269 -14.05 -6.43 -0.03
N PRO A 270 -14.77 -7.51 0.31
CA PRO A 270 -15.40 -8.39 -0.68
C PRO A 270 -16.46 -7.70 -1.55
N ILE A 271 -17.04 -6.59 -1.08
CA ILE A 271 -18.01 -5.75 -1.81
C ILE A 271 -17.35 -5.05 -3.00
N VAL A 272 -16.10 -4.57 -2.84
CA VAL A 272 -15.37 -3.89 -3.91
C VAL A 272 -15.02 -4.85 -5.04
N ARG A 273 -14.73 -6.12 -4.69
CA ARG A 273 -14.43 -7.16 -5.68
C ARG A 273 -15.67 -7.59 -6.49
N SER A 274 -16.84 -7.74 -5.86
CA SER A 274 -18.05 -8.11 -6.61
C SER A 274 -18.48 -6.99 -7.55
N LEU A 275 -18.41 -5.73 -7.11
CA LEU A 275 -18.69 -4.59 -7.98
C LEU A 275 -17.63 -4.47 -9.09
N SER A 276 -16.34 -4.61 -8.79
CA SER A 276 -15.31 -4.52 -9.83
C SER A 276 -15.45 -5.63 -10.87
N ASP A 277 -15.74 -6.86 -10.46
CA ASP A 277 -15.96 -7.99 -11.36
C ASP A 277 -17.22 -7.80 -12.24
N GLU A 278 -18.33 -7.28 -11.69
CA GLU A 278 -19.54 -6.94 -12.46
C GLU A 278 -19.32 -5.77 -13.43
N ILE A 279 -18.56 -4.74 -13.03
CA ILE A 279 -18.24 -3.60 -13.89
C ILE A 279 -17.25 -4.01 -14.99
N ILE A 280 -16.26 -4.88 -14.69
CA ILE A 280 -15.36 -5.46 -15.69
C ILE A 280 -16.16 -6.29 -16.70
N LEU A 281 -17.13 -7.08 -16.24
CA LEU A 281 -18.03 -7.83 -17.12
C LEU A 281 -18.86 -6.86 -18.00
N TYR A 282 -19.38 -5.77 -17.45
CA TYR A 282 -20.10 -4.74 -18.20
C TYR A 282 -19.21 -4.06 -19.25
N ILE A 283 -17.98 -3.68 -18.89
CA ILE A 283 -16.99 -3.10 -19.81
C ILE A 283 -16.61 -4.11 -20.91
N GLN A 284 -16.41 -5.39 -20.57
CA GLN A 284 -16.14 -6.44 -21.56
C GLN A 284 -17.34 -6.66 -22.51
N ILE A 285 -18.57 -6.62 -21.98
CA ILE A 285 -19.80 -6.68 -22.78
C ILE A 285 -19.87 -5.50 -23.75
N LEU A 286 -19.52 -4.29 -23.31
CA LEU A 286 -19.44 -3.07 -24.15
C LEU A 286 -18.31 -3.13 -25.20
N PHE A 287 -17.12 -3.60 -24.84
CA PHE A 287 -15.99 -3.69 -25.78
C PHE A 287 -16.16 -4.81 -26.83
N ASN A 288 -17.03 -5.80 -26.60
CA ASN A 288 -17.37 -6.84 -27.59
C ASN A 288 -18.34 -6.34 -28.69
N TRP A 289 -18.69 -5.06 -28.71
CA TRP A 289 -19.58 -4.44 -29.70
C TRP A 289 -18.99 -4.30 -31.11
N SER A 290 -17.79 -4.80 -31.41
CA SER A 290 -17.28 -4.80 -32.79
C SER A 290 -18.20 -5.53 -33.78
N LYS A 291 -18.98 -6.53 -33.32
CA LYS A 291 -20.01 -7.22 -34.14
C LYS A 291 -21.38 -6.53 -34.13
N ILE A 292 -21.77 -5.85 -33.06
CA ILE A 292 -23.06 -5.15 -32.95
C ILE A 292 -22.99 -3.78 -33.67
N PHE A 293 -21.85 -3.09 -33.60
CA PHE A 293 -21.58 -1.86 -34.34
C PHE A 293 -21.58 -2.09 -35.86
N TYR A 294 -21.12 -3.27 -36.31
CA TYR A 294 -21.22 -3.69 -37.71
C TYR A 294 -22.69 -3.93 -38.15
N LEU A 295 -23.54 -4.50 -37.28
CA LEU A 295 -24.98 -4.60 -37.53
C LEU A 295 -25.69 -3.25 -37.48
N TYR A 296 -25.27 -2.35 -36.57
CA TYR A 296 -25.82 -1.01 -36.39
C TYR A 296 -25.53 -0.10 -37.60
N ILE A 297 -24.33 -0.16 -38.16
CA ILE A 297 -23.99 0.51 -39.44
C ILE A 297 -24.80 -0.08 -40.60
N LYS A 298 -25.05 -1.40 -40.61
CA LYS A 298 -25.88 -2.05 -41.65
C LYS A 298 -27.36 -1.65 -41.57
N MET A 299 -27.89 -1.36 -40.36
CA MET A 299 -29.23 -0.80 -40.14
C MET A 299 -29.33 0.70 -40.47
N LYS A 300 -28.20 1.42 -40.48
CA LYS A 300 -28.10 2.87 -40.71
C LYS A 300 -28.51 3.31 -42.13
N LEU A 301 -28.62 2.38 -43.10
CA LEU A 301 -29.11 2.68 -44.45
C LEU A 301 -30.64 2.59 -44.60
N ILE A 302 -31.38 2.13 -43.59
CA ILE A 302 -32.85 1.95 -43.68
C ILE A 302 -33.62 2.93 -42.76
N ILE A 303 -33.01 3.40 -41.66
CA ILE A 303 -33.71 4.13 -40.58
C ILE A 303 -33.70 5.69 -40.69
N ILE A 304 -32.88 6.27 -41.56
CA ILE A 304 -32.68 7.75 -41.61
C ILE A 304 -33.93 8.53 -42.08
N ASN A 305 -34.93 7.87 -42.68
CA ASN A 305 -36.03 8.58 -43.35
C ASN A 305 -37.32 8.82 -42.52
N ILE A 306 -37.44 8.38 -41.26
CA ILE A 306 -38.75 8.40 -40.54
C ILE A 306 -38.70 8.84 -39.05
N MET A 307 -37.52 9.10 -38.46
CA MET A 307 -37.45 9.60 -37.08
C MET A 307 -37.46 11.13 -36.99
N ASP A 308 -38.02 11.69 -35.91
CA ASP A 308 -37.95 13.12 -35.60
C ASP A 308 -36.47 13.52 -35.43
N LYS A 309 -36.04 14.58 -36.13
CA LYS A 309 -34.64 15.03 -36.17
C LYS A 309 -34.09 15.28 -34.76
N LEU A 310 -34.94 15.77 -33.85
CA LEU A 310 -34.58 16.04 -32.46
C LEU A 310 -34.31 14.76 -31.65
N THR A 311 -35.07 13.70 -31.88
CA THR A 311 -34.88 12.40 -31.21
C THR A 311 -33.58 11.74 -31.66
N ILE A 312 -33.24 11.85 -32.95
CA ILE A 312 -31.95 11.35 -33.47
C ILE A 312 -30.78 12.12 -32.85
N ILE A 313 -30.87 13.45 -32.78
CA ILE A 313 -29.84 14.30 -32.16
C ILE A 313 -29.68 13.92 -30.69
N SER A 314 -30.77 13.84 -29.94
CA SER A 314 -30.75 13.45 -28.53
C SER A 314 -30.15 12.06 -28.31
N GLY A 315 -30.58 11.04 -29.07
CA GLY A 315 -30.04 9.69 -28.96
C GLY A 315 -28.55 9.60 -29.30
N THR A 316 -28.08 10.40 -30.27
CA THR A 316 -26.65 10.47 -30.62
C THR A 316 -25.82 11.12 -29.50
N LEU A 317 -26.36 12.16 -28.87
CA LEU A 317 -25.70 12.83 -27.75
C LEU A 317 -25.68 11.94 -26.50
N PHE A 318 -26.76 11.21 -26.19
CA PHE A 318 -26.75 10.21 -25.11
C PHE A 318 -25.69 9.14 -25.32
N LEU A 319 -25.55 8.63 -26.56
CA LEU A 319 -24.49 7.68 -26.90
C LEU A 319 -23.09 8.26 -26.67
N ALA A 320 -22.86 9.51 -27.06
CA ALA A 320 -21.58 10.18 -26.83
C ALA A 320 -21.30 10.38 -25.33
N ALA A 321 -22.31 10.77 -24.54
CA ALA A 321 -22.19 10.92 -23.09
C ALA A 321 -21.85 9.59 -22.41
N ASP A 322 -22.52 8.50 -22.81
CA ASP A 322 -22.27 7.16 -22.27
C ASP A 322 -20.82 6.71 -22.52
N VAL A 323 -20.33 6.87 -23.75
CA VAL A 323 -18.94 6.56 -24.10
C VAL A 323 -17.95 7.35 -23.27
N PHE A 324 -18.16 8.66 -23.09
CA PHE A 324 -17.26 9.48 -22.27
C PHE A 324 -17.29 9.10 -20.79
N ALA A 325 -18.46 8.78 -20.23
CA ALA A 325 -18.57 8.34 -18.84
C ALA A 325 -17.89 6.97 -18.61
N ILE A 326 -18.04 6.03 -19.55
CA ILE A 326 -17.39 4.72 -19.49
C ILE A 326 -15.87 4.86 -19.59
N VAL A 327 -15.37 5.67 -20.55
CA VAL A 327 -13.93 5.90 -20.72
C VAL A 327 -13.36 6.59 -19.48
N SER A 328 -14.09 7.54 -18.90
CA SER A 328 -13.70 8.19 -17.65
C SER A 328 -13.53 7.18 -16.50
N LEU A 329 -14.48 6.25 -16.30
CA LEU A 329 -14.37 5.22 -15.27
C LEU A 329 -13.23 4.22 -15.53
N ALA A 330 -12.98 3.88 -16.80
CA ALA A 330 -11.97 2.91 -17.19
C ALA A 330 -10.53 3.43 -16.99
N MET A 331 -10.31 4.74 -17.06
CA MET A 331 -8.98 5.35 -16.97
C MET A 331 -8.65 5.83 -15.54
N PRO A 332 -7.41 5.61 -15.06
CA PRO A 332 -7.00 5.97 -13.70
C PRO A 332 -6.73 7.47 -13.50
N ASP A 333 -6.84 8.29 -14.54
CA ASP A 333 -6.48 9.72 -14.50
C ASP A 333 -7.59 10.62 -13.95
N TRP A 334 -8.17 10.31 -12.78
CA TRP A 334 -9.12 11.22 -12.12
C TRP A 334 -8.37 12.31 -11.34
N ILE A 335 -7.35 11.92 -10.58
CA ILE A 335 -6.40 12.81 -9.90
C ILE A 335 -4.98 12.35 -10.23
N ILE A 336 -4.09 13.31 -10.48
CA ILE A 336 -2.72 13.06 -10.90
C ILE A 336 -1.76 13.78 -9.94
N THR A 337 -0.65 13.14 -9.59
CA THR A 337 0.39 13.70 -8.72
C THR A 337 1.74 13.10 -9.04
N ASP A 338 2.78 13.93 -8.95
CA ASP A 338 4.18 13.54 -9.13
C ASP A 338 4.89 13.32 -7.77
N VAL A 339 4.16 13.46 -6.66
CA VAL A 339 4.71 13.29 -5.31
C VAL A 339 5.00 11.81 -5.06
N GLY A 340 6.29 11.47 -4.90
CA GLY A 340 6.73 10.09 -4.67
C GLY A 340 6.83 9.21 -5.93
N GLY A 341 6.65 9.79 -7.11
CA GLY A 341 6.56 9.10 -8.41
C GLY A 341 5.32 9.53 -9.17
N ASP A 342 5.10 8.99 -10.37
CA ASP A 342 3.91 9.31 -11.18
C ASP A 342 2.72 8.47 -10.69
N THR A 343 1.81 9.08 -9.94
CA THR A 343 0.63 8.44 -9.35
C THR A 343 -0.65 8.97 -9.99
N ARG A 344 -1.47 8.05 -10.50
CA ARG A 344 -2.77 8.28 -11.13
C ARG A 344 -3.84 7.59 -10.28
N LEU A 345 -4.68 8.38 -9.63
CA LEU A 345 -5.76 7.90 -8.78
C LEU A 345 -7.06 7.90 -9.56
N GLY A 346 -7.69 6.74 -9.72
CA GLY A 346 -8.98 6.59 -10.39
C GLY A 346 -10.02 5.93 -9.49
N LEU A 347 -11.28 5.93 -9.93
CA LEU A 347 -12.37 5.30 -9.16
C LEU A 347 -12.36 3.77 -9.27
N MET A 348 -12.02 3.21 -10.43
CA MET A 348 -11.94 1.75 -10.60
C MET A 348 -10.54 1.18 -10.39
N TRP A 349 -9.53 1.91 -10.84
CA TRP A 349 -8.13 1.50 -10.81
C TRP A 349 -7.28 2.71 -10.47
N SER A 350 -6.29 2.51 -9.63
CA SER A 350 -5.22 3.46 -9.39
C SER A 350 -3.91 2.86 -9.88
N CYS A 351 -3.10 3.68 -10.52
CA CYS A 351 -1.82 3.27 -11.09
C CYS A 351 -0.71 4.13 -10.53
N MET A 352 0.42 3.51 -10.17
CA MET A 352 1.59 4.23 -9.69
C MET A 352 2.85 3.76 -10.40
N THR A 353 3.73 4.71 -10.71
CA THR A 353 5.04 4.49 -11.29
C THR A 353 6.07 5.11 -10.36
N LEU A 354 6.72 4.26 -9.57
CA LEU A 354 7.89 4.63 -8.78
C LEU A 354 9.11 4.73 -9.71
N TYR A 355 9.93 5.77 -9.59
CA TYR A 355 11.10 6.06 -10.43
C TYR A 355 11.83 4.79 -10.93
N ASN A 356 11.95 4.65 -12.26
CA ASN A 356 12.59 3.52 -12.96
C ASN A 356 11.96 2.12 -12.73
N ARG A 357 10.69 2.04 -12.27
CA ARG A 357 9.93 0.79 -12.19
C ARG A 357 8.79 0.74 -13.22
N PRO A 358 8.35 -0.46 -13.64
CA PRO A 358 7.13 -0.58 -14.44
C PRO A 358 5.92 -0.10 -13.63
N GLN A 359 4.96 0.52 -14.32
CA GLN A 359 3.71 0.98 -13.72
C GLN A 359 2.94 -0.20 -13.12
N VAL A 360 2.48 -0.04 -11.88
CA VAL A 360 1.65 -1.03 -11.20
C VAL A 360 0.27 -0.44 -10.99
N CYS A 361 -0.75 -1.13 -11.50
CA CYS A 361 -2.16 -0.75 -11.33
C CYS A 361 -2.86 -1.73 -10.38
N TYR A 362 -3.71 -1.20 -9.51
CA TYR A 362 -4.47 -1.96 -8.53
C TYR A 362 -5.86 -1.34 -8.32
N SER A 363 -6.81 -2.14 -7.85
CA SER A 363 -8.12 -1.64 -7.42
C SER A 363 -7.94 -0.87 -6.11
N PRO A 364 -8.29 0.43 -6.05
CA PRO A 364 -8.14 1.23 -4.84
C PRO A 364 -9.17 0.83 -3.78
N ASP A 365 -8.84 1.06 -2.50
CA ASP A 365 -9.83 1.05 -1.42
C ASP A 365 -10.47 2.44 -1.38
N LEU A 366 -11.73 2.53 -1.82
CA LEU A 366 -12.41 3.81 -1.94
C LEU A 366 -13.06 4.20 -0.62
N GLN A 367 -12.83 5.45 -0.22
CA GLN A 367 -13.61 6.07 0.86
C GLN A 367 -15.09 6.20 0.46
N PRO A 368 -16.01 6.33 1.43
CA PRO A 368 -17.45 6.33 1.19
C PRO A 368 -17.91 7.32 0.12
N GLU A 369 -17.31 8.51 0.06
CA GLU A 369 -17.62 9.56 -0.91
C GLU A 369 -17.29 9.10 -2.34
N TRP A 370 -16.07 8.59 -2.56
CA TRP A 370 -15.64 8.13 -3.87
C TRP A 370 -16.36 6.86 -4.30
N PHE A 371 -16.68 5.99 -3.35
CA PHE A 371 -17.53 4.83 -3.60
C PHE A 371 -18.95 5.24 -4.03
N MET A 372 -19.56 6.20 -3.35
CA MET A 372 -20.87 6.75 -3.73
C MET A 372 -20.84 7.42 -5.10
N ALA A 373 -19.78 8.17 -5.41
CA ALA A 373 -19.59 8.76 -6.73
C ALA A 373 -19.48 7.67 -7.81
N LEU A 374 -18.68 6.61 -7.58
CA LEU A 374 -18.55 5.47 -8.50
C LEU A 374 -19.91 4.80 -8.75
N VAL A 375 -20.68 4.52 -7.70
CA VAL A 375 -22.02 3.91 -7.83
C VAL A 375 -22.96 4.82 -8.64
N CYS A 376 -22.97 6.13 -8.36
CA CYS A 376 -23.80 7.08 -9.09
C CYS A 376 -23.44 7.12 -10.58
N ILE A 377 -22.15 7.12 -10.93
CA ILE A 377 -21.71 7.13 -12.33
C ILE A 377 -22.05 5.79 -13.00
N PHE A 378 -21.79 4.67 -12.34
CA PHE A 378 -22.06 3.34 -12.92
C PHE A 378 -23.56 3.13 -13.18
N VAL A 379 -24.42 3.41 -12.20
CA VAL A 379 -25.88 3.35 -12.37
C VAL A 379 -26.32 4.36 -13.42
N GLY A 380 -25.74 5.56 -13.45
CA GLY A 380 -26.01 6.55 -14.49
C GLY A 380 -25.73 6.04 -15.91
N CYS A 381 -24.60 5.35 -16.15
CA CYS A 381 -24.29 4.75 -17.45
C CYS A 381 -25.32 3.68 -17.84
N ILE A 382 -25.73 2.82 -16.91
CA ILE A 382 -26.78 1.81 -17.15
C ILE A 382 -28.10 2.50 -17.58
N LEU A 383 -28.47 3.58 -16.90
CA LEU A 383 -29.68 4.33 -17.22
C LEU A 383 -29.56 5.06 -18.57
N ILE A 384 -28.40 5.63 -18.93
CA ILE A 384 -28.19 6.23 -20.25
C ILE A 384 -28.30 5.18 -21.35
N THR A 385 -27.68 4.01 -21.17
CA THR A 385 -27.82 2.87 -22.09
C THR A 385 -29.29 2.48 -22.25
N ALA A 386 -30.03 2.37 -21.14
CA ALA A 386 -31.47 2.08 -21.18
C ALA A 386 -32.26 3.18 -21.91
N THR A 387 -31.94 4.45 -21.71
CA THR A 387 -32.53 5.58 -22.44
C THR A 387 -32.29 5.47 -23.94
N ILE A 388 -31.07 5.13 -24.39
CA ILE A 388 -30.76 4.94 -25.81
C ILE A 388 -31.62 3.82 -26.40
N ILE A 389 -31.78 2.71 -25.68
CA ILE A 389 -32.62 1.58 -26.10
C ILE A 389 -34.10 1.99 -26.18
N LEU A 390 -34.61 2.72 -25.19
CA LEU A 390 -35.99 3.21 -25.20
C LEU A 390 -36.23 4.23 -26.32
N LEU A 391 -35.29 5.13 -26.57
CA LEU A 391 -35.35 6.09 -27.69
C LEU A 391 -35.32 5.37 -29.04
N ALA A 392 -34.51 4.32 -29.20
CA ALA A 392 -34.54 3.49 -30.40
C ALA A 392 -35.88 2.73 -30.53
N SER A 393 -36.42 2.23 -29.41
CA SER A 393 -37.68 1.49 -29.37
C SER A 393 -38.89 2.37 -29.67
N SER A 394 -38.77 3.69 -29.45
CA SER A 394 -39.81 4.68 -29.78
C SER A 394 -40.19 4.75 -31.25
N HIS A 395 -39.36 4.14 -32.11
CA HIS A 395 -39.70 3.93 -33.51
C HIS A 395 -40.95 3.03 -33.68
N TRP A 396 -41.07 1.98 -32.88
CA TRP A 396 -42.20 1.04 -32.96
C TRP A 396 -43.38 1.46 -32.09
N ASP A 397 -43.12 2.07 -30.93
CA ASP A 397 -44.16 2.58 -30.04
C ASP A 397 -43.78 3.94 -29.46
N ARG A 398 -44.45 5.01 -29.90
CA ARG A 398 -44.17 6.37 -29.42
C ARG A 398 -44.53 6.56 -27.94
N ASN A 399 -45.31 5.68 -27.33
CA ASN A 399 -45.67 5.75 -25.91
C ASN A 399 -44.47 5.54 -24.98
N VAL A 400 -43.34 5.03 -25.49
CA VAL A 400 -42.12 4.81 -24.68
C VAL A 400 -41.30 6.09 -24.46
N ILE A 401 -41.54 7.16 -25.23
CA ILE A 401 -40.75 8.41 -25.18
C ILE A 401 -40.77 9.07 -23.78
N PRO A 402 -41.91 9.18 -23.07
CA PRO A 402 -41.93 9.71 -21.71
C PRO A 402 -41.08 8.89 -20.73
N TYR A 403 -41.05 7.57 -20.87
CA TYR A 403 -40.22 6.69 -20.04
C TYR A 403 -38.73 6.91 -20.32
N ALA A 404 -38.34 7.01 -21.60
CA ALA A 404 -36.96 7.31 -21.99
C ALA A 404 -36.47 8.63 -21.34
N ARG A 405 -37.32 9.67 -21.34
CA ARG A 405 -37.02 10.96 -20.71
C ARG A 405 -36.86 10.86 -19.19
N TRP A 406 -37.73 10.14 -18.49
CA TRP A 406 -37.60 9.99 -17.04
C TRP A 406 -36.37 9.18 -16.64
N VAL A 407 -36.04 8.15 -17.42
CA VAL A 407 -34.83 7.34 -17.20
C VAL A 407 -33.57 8.17 -17.44
N GLY A 408 -33.50 8.94 -18.54
CA GLY A 408 -32.37 9.81 -18.83
C GLY A 408 -32.25 10.99 -17.85
N PHE A 409 -33.37 11.58 -17.42
CA PHE A 409 -33.39 12.58 -16.35
C PHE A 409 -32.85 12.02 -15.04
N THR A 410 -33.22 10.78 -14.68
CA THR A 410 -32.67 10.10 -13.49
C THR A 410 -31.16 9.90 -13.63
N ALA A 411 -30.67 9.51 -14.80
CA ALA A 411 -29.23 9.39 -15.07
C ALA A 411 -28.50 10.73 -14.91
N MET A 412 -29.08 11.81 -15.43
CA MET A 412 -28.56 13.17 -15.29
C MET A 412 -28.44 13.57 -13.81
N VAL A 413 -29.45 13.30 -12.99
CA VAL A 413 -29.42 13.57 -11.55
C VAL A 413 -28.30 12.79 -10.87
N LEU A 414 -28.11 11.50 -11.20
CA LEU A 414 -27.01 10.71 -10.65
C LEU A 414 -25.63 11.25 -11.05
N PHE A 415 -25.44 11.69 -12.30
CA PHE A 415 -24.20 12.32 -12.73
C PHE A 415 -23.96 13.66 -12.01
N CYS A 416 -25.00 14.46 -11.78
CA CYS A 416 -24.89 15.69 -10.97
C CYS A 416 -24.47 15.38 -9.53
N LEU A 417 -25.07 14.35 -8.91
CA LEU A 417 -24.70 13.92 -7.56
C LEU A 417 -23.23 13.46 -7.51
N ALA A 418 -22.79 12.65 -8.47
CA ALA A 418 -21.40 12.20 -8.54
C ALA A 418 -20.41 13.37 -8.69
N ALA A 419 -20.74 14.38 -9.50
CA ALA A 419 -19.90 15.57 -9.70
C ALA A 419 -19.74 16.42 -8.42
N VAL A 420 -20.74 16.41 -7.54
CA VAL A 420 -20.68 17.08 -6.23
C VAL A 420 -19.98 16.22 -5.19
N ILE A 421 -20.25 14.92 -5.18
CA ILE A 421 -19.72 13.99 -4.17
C ILE A 421 -18.23 13.75 -4.35
N PHE A 422 -17.75 13.60 -5.58
CA PHE A 422 -16.34 13.27 -5.83
C PHE A 422 -15.35 14.27 -5.20
N PRO A 423 -15.50 15.60 -5.38
CA PRO A 423 -14.61 16.58 -4.74
C PRO A 423 -14.71 16.65 -3.22
N MET A 424 -15.81 16.18 -2.59
CA MET A 424 -15.88 16.11 -1.13
C MET A 424 -14.79 15.18 -0.56
N GLY A 425 -14.42 14.13 -1.29
CA GLY A 425 -13.39 13.16 -0.90
C GLY A 425 -11.94 13.63 -1.10
N PHE A 426 -11.66 14.92 -1.32
CA PHE A 426 -10.27 15.40 -1.44
C PHE A 426 -9.52 15.51 -0.10
N HIS A 427 -10.23 15.35 1.01
CA HIS A 427 -9.67 15.39 2.37
C HIS A 427 -9.02 14.06 2.82
N ILE A 428 -9.01 13.04 1.95
CA ILE A 428 -8.46 11.72 2.26
C ILE A 428 -6.94 11.79 2.49
N ASP A 429 -6.43 10.92 3.36
CA ASP A 429 -5.03 10.93 3.82
C ASP A 429 -4.02 10.80 2.67
N GLU A 430 -4.39 10.10 1.60
CA GLU A 430 -3.54 9.93 0.41
C GLU A 430 -3.31 11.24 -0.37
N ILE A 431 -4.29 12.15 -0.34
CA ILE A 431 -4.22 13.46 -1.01
C ILE A 431 -3.76 14.53 -0.02
N GLY A 432 -4.29 14.50 1.21
CA GLY A 432 -4.04 15.51 2.24
C GLY A 432 -4.66 16.88 1.94
N GLY A 433 -5.73 16.91 1.13
CA GLY A 433 -6.44 18.13 0.74
C GLY A 433 -7.51 18.57 1.75
N GLN A 434 -8.42 19.43 1.29
CA GLN A 434 -9.67 19.77 1.99
C GLN A 434 -10.85 19.44 1.07
N PRO A 435 -12.08 19.28 1.58
CA PRO A 435 -13.24 19.07 0.70
C PRO A 435 -13.32 20.16 -0.36
N TYR A 436 -13.48 19.76 -1.63
CA TYR A 436 -13.48 20.63 -2.82
C TYR A 436 -12.17 21.35 -3.14
N GLN A 437 -11.08 21.09 -2.41
CA GLN A 437 -9.80 21.76 -2.62
C GLN A 437 -8.64 20.76 -2.62
N LEU A 438 -8.08 20.53 -3.81
CA LEU A 438 -6.83 19.78 -3.95
C LEU A 438 -5.64 20.63 -3.45
N PRO A 439 -4.62 19.99 -2.84
CA PRO A 439 -3.36 20.64 -2.55
C PRO A 439 -2.58 20.93 -3.84
N ASN A 440 -1.66 21.89 -3.80
CA ASN A 440 -0.88 22.32 -4.98
C ASN A 440 -0.05 21.21 -5.65
N SER A 441 0.18 20.11 -4.95
CA SER A 441 0.88 18.93 -5.44
C SER A 441 0.04 18.00 -6.30
N HIS A 442 -1.28 18.16 -6.29
CA HIS A 442 -2.23 17.30 -6.99
C HIS A 442 -3.03 18.11 -8.00
N GLN A 443 -3.36 17.48 -9.12
CA GLN A 443 -4.17 18.09 -10.16
C GLN A 443 -5.32 17.17 -10.58
N VAL A 444 -6.37 17.78 -11.10
CA VAL A 444 -7.47 17.04 -11.71
C VAL A 444 -7.00 16.47 -13.05
N GLY A 445 -7.17 15.17 -13.24
CA GLY A 445 -6.77 14.47 -14.46
C GLY A 445 -7.85 14.47 -15.55
N ILE A 446 -7.48 13.93 -16.71
CA ILE A 446 -8.33 13.93 -17.91
C ILE A 446 -9.61 13.09 -17.73
N SER A 447 -9.61 12.04 -16.91
CA SER A 447 -10.79 11.22 -16.67
C SER A 447 -11.91 12.03 -16.05
N TYR A 448 -11.61 12.87 -15.06
CA TYR A 448 -12.63 13.73 -14.44
C TYR A 448 -13.19 14.75 -15.43
N ILE A 449 -12.33 15.33 -16.28
CA ILE A 449 -12.76 16.26 -17.35
C ILE A 449 -13.72 15.56 -18.32
N LEU A 450 -13.42 14.32 -18.73
CA LEU A 450 -14.29 13.52 -19.59
C LEU A 450 -15.63 13.21 -18.93
N PHE A 451 -15.65 12.94 -17.62
CA PHE A 451 -16.89 12.75 -16.88
C PHE A 451 -17.73 14.03 -16.82
N VAL A 452 -17.12 15.19 -16.54
CA VAL A 452 -17.82 16.48 -16.56
C VAL A 452 -18.38 16.77 -17.95
N LEU A 453 -17.63 16.46 -19.01
CA LEU A 453 -18.11 16.57 -20.39
C LEU A 453 -19.30 15.63 -20.65
N ALA A 454 -19.24 14.37 -20.18
CA ALA A 454 -20.34 13.43 -20.28
C ALA A 454 -21.61 13.97 -19.60
N LEU A 455 -21.48 14.52 -18.38
CA LEU A 455 -22.57 15.18 -17.67
C LEU A 455 -23.20 16.32 -18.49
N TRP A 456 -22.39 17.23 -19.03
CA TRP A 456 -22.89 18.33 -19.87
C TRP A 456 -23.62 17.83 -21.11
N ILE A 457 -23.08 16.81 -21.79
CA ILE A 457 -23.73 16.22 -22.96
C ILE A 457 -25.05 15.55 -22.57
N THR A 458 -25.12 14.85 -21.44
CA THR A 458 -26.37 14.26 -20.91
C THR A 458 -27.43 15.34 -20.67
N VAL A 459 -27.06 16.47 -20.05
CA VAL A 459 -27.99 17.61 -19.83
C VAL A 459 -28.52 18.14 -21.17
N ILE A 460 -27.63 18.36 -22.15
CA ILE A 460 -28.03 18.85 -23.47
C ILE A 460 -28.93 17.82 -24.19
N SER A 461 -28.62 16.53 -24.06
CA SER A 461 -29.40 15.43 -24.64
C SER A 461 -30.83 15.42 -24.10
N GLU A 462 -30.99 15.65 -22.79
CA GLU A 462 -32.29 15.76 -22.12
C GLU A 462 -33.08 17.00 -22.57
N LEU A 463 -32.44 18.14 -22.79
CA LEU A 463 -33.12 19.34 -23.30
C LEU A 463 -33.72 19.09 -24.70
N PHE A 464 -33.00 18.36 -25.57
CA PHE A 464 -33.51 17.95 -26.88
C PHE A 464 -34.58 16.87 -26.79
N ALA A 465 -34.42 15.87 -25.92
CA ALA A 465 -35.46 14.86 -25.66
C ALA A 465 -36.74 15.49 -25.10
N GLY A 466 -36.57 16.52 -24.28
CA GLY A 466 -37.62 17.27 -23.64
C GLY A 466 -38.36 18.25 -24.54
N LYS A 467 -37.83 18.51 -25.75
CA LYS A 467 -38.29 19.56 -26.67
C LYS A 467 -38.35 20.95 -26.04
N VAL A 468 -37.54 21.19 -25.00
CA VAL A 468 -37.49 22.45 -24.24
C VAL A 468 -36.85 23.58 -25.07
N CYS A 469 -35.97 23.23 -26.01
CA CYS A 469 -35.28 24.17 -26.88
C CYS A 469 -36.06 24.58 -28.15
N LEU A 470 -37.35 24.24 -28.26
CA LEU A 470 -38.16 24.70 -29.39
C LEU A 470 -38.74 26.09 -29.09
N PRO A 471 -38.63 27.06 -30.01
CA PRO A 471 -39.41 28.27 -29.91
C PRO A 471 -40.90 27.89 -30.00
N HIS A 472 -41.69 28.33 -29.03
CA HIS A 472 -43.14 28.31 -29.13
C HIS A 472 -43.53 29.25 -30.28
N PHE A 473 -43.77 28.70 -31.46
CA PHE A 473 -44.41 29.38 -32.58
C PHE A 473 -45.80 28.81 -32.80
#